data_AF-A0AA42EGY3-F1
#
_entry.id   AF-A0AA42EGY3-F1
#
_cell.length_a   1.000
_cell.length_b   1.000
_cell.length_c   1.000
_cell.angle_alpha   90.00
_cell.angle_beta   90.00
_cell.angle_gamma   90.00
#
_symmetry.space_group_name_H-M   'P 1'
#
loop_
_entity.id
_entity.type
_entity.pdbx_description
1 polymer ?
#
loop_
_entity_poly.entity_id
_entity_poly.type
_entity_poly.pdbx_seq_one_letter_code
_entity_poly.pdbx_strand_id
1 'polypeptide(L)'
;MVSRLHLEIPQIYVVQRPRGYISPHLWQTGVPVAFLNYDLNSYQHYGNTSYKQHYLALNGGINLGDWAFRHIGAKSWDSSGESSYHRIATYVKRPIVRLCEAILR
;
A
#
# COMPACT_ATOMS: atom_id res chain seq x y z
N MET A 1 -24.42 -45.07 -15.73
CA MET A 1 -23.04 -45.58 -15.78
C MET A 1 -22.10 -44.43 -15.44
N VAL A 2 -21.32 -44.52 -14.37
CA VAL A 2 -20.29 -43.52 -14.03
C VAL A 2 -18.94 -44.15 -14.33
N SER A 3 -18.17 -43.55 -15.23
CA SER A 3 -16.78 -43.96 -15.50
C SER A 3 -15.86 -43.21 -14.55
N ARG A 4 -14.95 -43.93 -13.88
CA ARG A 4 -13.90 -43.34 -13.03
C ARG A 4 -12.53 -43.72 -13.58
N LEU A 5 -11.71 -42.70 -13.77
CA LEU A 5 -10.30 -42.86 -14.10
C LEU A 5 -9.51 -42.91 -12.78
N HIS A 6 -8.82 -44.02 -12.54
CA HIS A 6 -7.88 -44.16 -11.43
C HIS A 6 -6.47 -43.85 -11.93
N LEU A 7 -5.84 -42.85 -11.32
CA LEU A 7 -4.47 -42.43 -11.63
C LEU A 7 -3.67 -42.47 -10.33
N GLU A 8 -2.57 -43.23 -10.33
CA GLU A 8 -1.66 -43.34 -9.18
C GLU A 8 -0.36 -42.62 -9.52
N ILE A 9 -0.05 -41.55 -8.78
CA ILE A 9 1.18 -40.79 -8.93
C ILE A 9 1.96 -40.86 -7.60
N PRO A 10 3.22 -41.32 -7.60
CA PRO A 10 4.05 -41.29 -6.40
C PRO A 10 4.23 -39.85 -5.89
N GLN A 11 4.07 -39.66 -4.58
CA GLN A 11 4.10 -38.33 -3.95
C GLN A 11 5.43 -37.58 -4.17
N ILE A 12 6.54 -38.27 -4.43
CA ILE A 12 7.84 -37.66 -4.76
C ILE A 12 7.82 -36.82 -6.04
N TYR A 13 6.92 -37.13 -6.98
CA TYR A 13 6.73 -36.36 -8.22
C TYR A 13 5.67 -35.27 -8.08
N VAL A 14 5.00 -35.18 -6.93
CA VAL A 14 3.99 -34.16 -6.66
C VAL A 14 4.67 -32.98 -5.97
N VAL A 15 4.63 -31.81 -6.62
CA VAL A 15 5.07 -30.55 -5.99
C VAL A 15 4.18 -30.29 -4.79
N GLN A 16 4.74 -30.41 -3.59
CA GLN A 16 4.00 -30.21 -2.35
C GLN A 16 3.80 -28.71 -2.13
N ARG A 17 2.61 -28.23 -2.47
CA ARG A 17 2.22 -26.84 -2.18
C ARG A 17 1.60 -26.78 -0.79
N PRO A 18 1.95 -25.79 0.05
CA PRO A 18 1.33 -25.63 1.35
C PRO A 18 -0.18 -25.41 1.21
N ARG A 19 -0.94 -25.85 2.22
CA ARG A 19 -2.39 -25.66 2.26
C ARG A 19 -2.70 -24.15 2.22
N GLY A 20 -3.57 -23.73 1.30
CA GLY A 20 -3.89 -22.30 1.07
C GLY A 20 -3.02 -21.60 0.03
N TYR A 21 -2.16 -22.34 -0.71
CA TYR A 21 -1.40 -21.78 -1.82
C TYR A 21 -2.31 -21.20 -2.90
N ILE A 22 -2.06 -19.94 -3.28
CA ILE A 22 -2.68 -19.26 -4.42
C ILE A 22 -1.62 -19.13 -5.51
N SER A 23 -1.93 -19.63 -6.70
CA SER A 23 -1.04 -19.48 -7.86
C SER A 23 -0.80 -18.00 -8.15
N PRO A 24 0.46 -17.56 -8.34
CA PRO A 24 0.76 -16.18 -8.71
C PRO A 24 0.09 -15.71 -10.01
N HIS A 25 -0.29 -16.64 -10.89
CA HIS A 25 -1.05 -16.33 -12.11
C HIS A 25 -2.48 -15.85 -11.83
N LEU A 26 -3.02 -16.16 -10.65
CA LEU A 26 -4.34 -15.68 -10.20
C LEU A 26 -4.28 -14.31 -9.53
N TRP A 27 -3.08 -13.75 -9.32
CA TRP A 27 -2.93 -12.43 -8.70
C TRP A 27 -3.33 -11.35 -9.71
N GLN A 28 -4.25 -10.49 -9.31
CA GLN A 28 -4.71 -9.37 -10.11
C GLN A 28 -4.04 -8.09 -9.63
N THR A 29 -3.50 -7.32 -10.58
CA THR A 29 -2.79 -6.05 -10.33
C THR A 29 -3.73 -4.88 -10.01
N GLY A 30 -5.04 -5.13 -10.05
CA GLY A 30 -6.08 -4.14 -9.81
C GLY A 30 -6.31 -3.23 -11.02
N VAL A 31 -7.04 -2.14 -10.79
CA VAL A 31 -7.39 -1.15 -11.81
C VAL A 31 -6.57 0.13 -11.58
N PRO A 32 -6.14 0.82 -12.65
CA PRO A 32 -5.61 2.18 -12.59
C PRO A 32 -6.45 3.11 -11.70
N VAL A 33 -5.85 3.68 -10.65
CA VAL A 33 -6.54 4.62 -9.77
C VAL A 33 -5.57 5.66 -9.21
N ALA A 34 -6.06 6.88 -9.05
CA ALA A 34 -5.40 7.95 -8.31
C ALA A 34 -6.28 8.34 -7.12
N PHE A 35 -5.65 8.60 -5.98
CA PHE A 35 -6.34 9.01 -4.76
C PHE A 35 -5.53 10.03 -3.99
N LEU A 36 -6.24 10.87 -3.22
CA LEU A 36 -5.66 11.84 -2.32
C LEU A 36 -6.49 11.87 -1.04
N ASN A 37 -5.82 11.65 0.08
CA ASN A 37 -6.38 11.82 1.41
C ASN A 37 -5.74 13.06 2.05
N TYR A 38 -6.56 13.82 2.78
CA TYR A 38 -6.12 14.99 3.52
C TYR A 38 -6.69 14.96 4.92
N ASP A 39 -5.86 15.32 5.91
CA ASP A 39 -6.27 15.43 7.30
C ASP A 39 -5.89 16.83 7.80
N LEU A 40 -6.91 17.66 8.04
CA LEU A 40 -6.72 19.04 8.51
C LEU A 40 -7.05 19.12 10.00
N ASN A 41 -6.07 19.56 10.78
CA ASN A 41 -6.19 19.79 12.21
C ASN A 41 -5.90 21.27 12.51
N SER A 42 -6.73 21.85 13.38
CA SER A 42 -6.59 23.23 13.83
C SER A 42 -6.65 23.26 15.34
N TYR A 43 -5.58 23.74 15.96
CA TYR A 43 -5.48 23.92 17.39
C TYR A 43 -5.44 25.41 17.72
N GLN A 44 -6.19 25.79 18.75
CA GLN A 44 -6.18 27.16 19.25
C GLN A 44 -6.12 27.16 20.76
N HIS A 45 -5.26 28.03 21.29
CA HIS A 45 -5.13 28.28 22.71
C HIS A 45 -5.47 29.73 23.04
N TYR A 46 -6.21 29.91 24.14
CA TYR A 46 -6.54 31.21 24.70
C TYR A 46 -6.00 31.27 26.13
N GLY A 47 -4.98 32.11 26.32
CA GLY A 47 -4.30 32.37 27.59
C GLY A 47 -3.67 33.75 27.57
N ASN A 48 -2.60 33.98 28.34
CA ASN A 48 -1.91 35.28 28.37
C ASN A 48 -1.34 35.70 27.00
N THR A 49 -1.00 34.71 26.17
CA THR A 49 -0.73 34.87 24.73
C THR A 49 -1.64 33.90 23.97
N SER A 50 -2.44 34.40 23.02
CA SER A 50 -3.21 33.53 22.14
C SER A 50 -2.32 33.04 21.00
N TYR A 51 -2.32 31.73 20.75
CA TYR A 51 -1.67 31.15 19.59
C TYR A 51 -2.61 30.19 18.87
N LYS A 52 -2.46 30.15 17.54
CA LYS A 52 -3.17 29.21 16.67
C LYS A 52 -2.13 28.41 15.90
N GLN A 53 -2.34 27.11 15.81
CA GLN A 53 -1.52 26.22 15.01
C GLN A 53 -2.41 25.35 14.15
N HIS A 54 -2.03 25.22 12.89
CA HIS A 54 -2.73 24.41 11.92
C HIS A 54 -1.77 23.37 11.35
N TYR A 55 -2.32 22.20 11.07
CA TYR A 55 -1.58 21.07 10.54
C TYR A 55 -2.42 20.37 9.48
N LEU A 56 -1.86 20.25 8.27
CA LEU A 56 -2.46 19.57 7.14
C LEU A 56 -1.57 18.39 6.75
N ALA A 57 -2.01 17.17 7.01
CA ALA A 57 -1.37 15.99 6.43
C ALA A 57 -1.99 15.67 5.06
N LEU A 58 -1.13 15.27 4.12
CA LEU A 58 -1.48 14.88 2.77
C LEU A 58 -0.91 13.50 2.49
N ASN A 59 -1.77 12.58 2.04
CA ASN A 59 -1.38 11.25 1.63
C ASN A 59 -2.01 10.93 0.27
N GLY A 60 -1.18 11.02 -0.77
CA GLY A 60 -1.58 10.77 -2.15
C GLY A 60 -0.94 9.53 -2.72
N GLY A 61 -1.61 8.93 -3.70
CA GLY A 61 -1.07 7.79 -4.40
C GLY A 61 -1.69 7.56 -5.77
N ILE A 62 -0.91 6.88 -6.61
CA ILE A 62 -1.33 6.43 -7.93
C ILE A 62 -1.00 4.95 -8.03
N ASN A 63 -1.96 4.12 -8.46
CA ASN A 63 -1.76 2.71 -8.78
C ASN A 63 -1.96 2.54 -10.29
N LEU A 64 -0.98 1.95 -10.97
CA LEU A 64 -1.01 1.67 -12.41
C LEU A 64 -0.39 0.30 -12.66
N GLY A 65 -1.23 -0.71 -12.89
CA GLY A 65 -0.79 -2.10 -12.97
C GLY A 65 -0.03 -2.51 -11.69
N ASP A 66 1.18 -3.04 -11.85
CA ASP A 66 2.04 -3.42 -10.71
C ASP A 66 2.65 -2.24 -9.95
N TRP A 67 2.56 -1.01 -10.48
CA TRP A 67 3.25 0.13 -9.91
C TRP A 67 2.35 0.91 -8.96
N ALA A 68 2.80 1.11 -7.73
CA ALA A 68 2.13 1.91 -6.73
C ALA A 68 3.03 3.07 -6.28
N PHE A 69 2.76 4.27 -6.78
CA PHE A 69 3.38 5.51 -6.31
C PHE A 69 2.69 6.00 -5.04
N ARG A 70 3.46 6.45 -4.06
CA ARG A 70 2.96 7.02 -2.81
C ARG A 70 3.73 8.28 -2.46
N HIS A 71 3.00 9.31 -2.01
CA HIS A 71 3.54 10.54 -1.48
C HIS A 71 2.84 10.88 -0.17
N ILE A 72 3.64 11.10 0.88
CA ILE A 72 3.16 11.45 2.21
C ILE A 72 3.91 12.71 2.63
N GLY A 73 3.17 13.74 3.00
CA GLY A 73 3.73 15.00 3.45
C GLY A 73 2.79 15.70 4.42
N ALA A 74 3.29 16.73 5.07
CA ALA A 74 2.52 17.54 5.98
C ALA A 74 2.91 19.01 5.88
N LYS A 75 1.94 19.90 6.02
CA LYS A 75 2.14 21.34 6.11
C LYS A 75 1.69 21.81 7.48
N SER A 76 2.55 22.52 8.19
CA SER A 76 2.20 23.20 9.44
C SER A 76 2.33 24.70 9.26
N TRP A 77 1.39 25.45 9.84
CA TRP A 77 1.50 26.90 9.93
C TRP A 77 0.93 27.41 11.24
N ASP A 78 1.45 28.52 11.72
CA ASP A 78 1.02 29.13 12.98
C ASP A 78 0.59 30.60 12.82
N SER A 79 0.11 31.17 13.91
CA SER A 79 -0.30 32.58 13.98
C SER A 79 0.87 33.58 13.91
N SER A 80 2.11 33.13 14.03
CA SER A 80 3.31 33.99 13.88
C SER A 80 3.71 34.17 12.41
N GLY A 81 3.10 33.39 11.51
CA GLY A 81 3.34 33.44 10.07
C GLY A 81 4.37 32.41 9.59
N GLU A 82 4.94 31.63 10.51
CA GLU A 82 5.80 30.51 10.13
C GLU A 82 4.97 29.42 9.45
N SER A 83 5.41 29.02 8.25
CA SER A 83 4.78 27.98 7.44
C SER A 83 5.87 27.07 6.90
N SER A 84 5.77 25.78 7.20
CA SER A 84 6.73 24.78 6.74
C SER A 84 6.02 23.58 6.13
N TYR A 85 6.55 23.10 5.01
CA TYR A 85 6.13 21.85 4.39
C TYR A 85 7.20 20.80 4.60
N HIS A 86 6.79 19.66 5.15
CA HIS A 86 7.65 18.52 5.45
C HIS A 86 7.24 17.33 4.60
N ARG A 87 8.15 16.88 3.74
CA ARG A 87 7.99 15.64 2.97
C ARG A 87 8.39 14.47 3.85
N ILE A 88 7.42 13.64 4.23
CA ILE A 88 7.64 12.47 5.09
C ILE A 88 8.16 11.30 4.26
N ALA A 89 7.49 10.97 3.16
CA ALA A 89 7.89 9.87 2.31
C ALA A 89 7.48 10.10 0.86
N THR A 90 8.30 9.63 -0.07
CA THR A 90 7.93 9.54 -1.49
C THR A 90 8.63 8.33 -2.07
N TYR A 91 7.85 7.39 -2.58
CA TYR A 91 8.41 6.14 -3.08
C TYR A 91 7.49 5.50 -4.10
N VAL A 92 8.03 4.53 -4.81
CA VAL A 92 7.31 3.68 -5.75
C VAL A 92 7.48 2.24 -5.29
N LYS A 93 6.39 1.49 -5.22
CA LYS A 93 6.41 0.04 -4.98
C LYS A 93 6.06 -0.70 -6.27
N ARG A 94 6.72 -1.83 -6.49
CA ARG A 94 6.34 -2.80 -7.51
C ARG A 94 6.61 -4.22 -7.00
N PRO A 95 5.59 -5.10 -6.90
CA PRO A 95 5.83 -6.49 -6.56
C PRO A 95 6.54 -7.21 -7.73
N ILE A 96 7.52 -8.04 -7.41
CA ILE A 96 8.24 -8.87 -8.39
C ILE A 96 7.76 -10.31 -8.21
N VAL A 97 6.80 -10.71 -9.04
CA VAL A 97 6.10 -12.01 -8.91
C VAL A 97 7.05 -13.20 -8.99
N ARG A 98 8.11 -13.13 -9.80
CA ARG A 98 9.12 -14.20 -9.93
C ARG A 98 9.88 -14.50 -8.63
N LEU A 99 10.06 -13.51 -7.74
CA LEU A 99 10.78 -13.71 -6.48
C LEU A 99 9.92 -14.46 -5.45
N CYS A 100 8.62 -14.20 -5.41
CA CYS A 100 7.69 -14.90 -4.53
C CYS A 100 7.51 -16.37 -4.92
N GLU A 101 7.57 -16.71 -6.20
CA GLU A 101 7.50 -18.09 -6.66
C GLU A 101 8.71 -18.91 -6.18
N ALA A 102 9.91 -18.31 -6.17
CA ALA A 102 11.14 -18.98 -5.75
C ALA A 102 11.19 -19.30 -4.24
N ILE A 103 10.46 -18.56 -3.40
CA ILE A 103 10.39 -18.79 -1.94
C ILE A 103 9.34 -19.86 -1.58
N LEU A 104 8.40 -20.16 -2.49
CA LEU A 104 7.27 -21.07 -2.27
C LEU A 104 7.43 -22.45 -2.95
N ARG A 105 8.61 -22.75 -3.50
CA ARG A 105 9.00 -24.07 -4.01
C ARG A 105 9.68 -24.88 -2.93
#